data_AF-V6TXH4-F1
#
_entry.id   AF-V6TXH4-F1
#
_cell.length_a   1.000
_cell.length_b   1.000
_cell.length_c   1.000
_cell.angle_alpha   90.00
_cell.angle_beta   90.00
_cell.angle_gamma   90.00
#
_symmetry.space_group_name_H-M   'P 1'
#
loop_
_entity.id
_entity.type
_entity.pdbx_description
1 polymer ?
#
loop_
_entity_poly.entity_id
_entity_poly.type
_entity_poly.pdbx_seq_one_letter_code
_entity_poly.pdbx_strand_id
1 'polypeptide(L)'
;MAAMYLSLYNVVQTILWSLALILVTIWTSARSDKLDLYICMAQSTMILDIVHVALGLTRGGLLTTTLQILSRLVVVWFAVHDSRATAESYPWASWCFLLMYSSWAFAEIIRYSYYLKKDKPPQWLKWLRYSAFHLLYPVGVLTGEVPIIYLARTTHEPYDIYWLGYSIVLLSYVPGFPILFLHMVRQRRRALAVNQ
;
A
#
# COMPACT_ATOMS: atom_id res chain seq x y z
N MET A 1 -20.86 -20.36 -4.28
CA MET A 1 -20.35 -20.00 -2.93
C MET A 1 -19.11 -19.10 -2.98
N ALA A 2 -18.06 -19.45 -3.74
CA ALA A 2 -16.83 -18.64 -3.83
C ALA A 2 -17.04 -17.17 -4.26
N ALA A 3 -17.93 -16.90 -5.23
CA ALA A 3 -18.20 -15.53 -5.68
C ALA A 3 -18.84 -14.64 -4.59
N MET A 4 -19.76 -15.19 -3.81
CA MET A 4 -20.40 -14.48 -2.70
C MET A 4 -19.40 -14.19 -1.57
N TYR A 5 -18.55 -15.17 -1.25
CA TYR A 5 -17.45 -15.00 -0.29
C TYR A 5 -16.49 -13.87 -0.72
N LEU A 6 -16.03 -13.89 -1.98
CA LEU A 6 -15.13 -12.86 -2.50
C LEU A 6 -15.79 -11.48 -2.51
N SER A 7 -17.09 -11.40 -2.83
CA SER A 7 -17.83 -10.15 -2.76
C SER A 7 -17.86 -9.61 -1.33
N LEU A 8 -18.26 -10.44 -0.35
CA LEU A 8 -18.27 -10.05 1.05
C LEU A 8 -16.89 -9.60 1.54
N TYR A 9 -15.84 -10.36 1.20
CA TYR A 9 -14.47 -10.01 1.53
C TYR A 9 -14.08 -8.63 0.96
N ASN A 10 -14.37 -8.35 -0.31
CA ASN A 10 -14.07 -7.06 -0.92
C ASN A 10 -14.89 -5.92 -0.28
N VAL A 11 -16.14 -6.17 0.17
CA VAL A 11 -16.93 -5.17 0.92
C VAL A 11 -16.25 -4.87 2.26
N VAL A 12 -15.90 -5.90 3.02
CA VAL A 12 -15.23 -5.76 4.33
C VAL A 12 -13.92 -5.00 4.17
N GLN A 13 -13.10 -5.36 3.17
CA GLN A 13 -11.85 -4.67 2.87
C GLN A 13 -12.08 -3.21 2.49
N THR A 14 -13.09 -2.91 1.67
CA THR A 14 -13.42 -1.52 1.30
C THR A 14 -13.80 -0.69 2.52
N ILE A 15 -14.62 -1.24 3.42
CA ILE A 15 -15.01 -0.56 4.68
C ILE A 15 -13.78 -0.34 5.56
N LEU A 16 -12.95 -1.36 5.74
CA LEU A 16 -11.77 -1.33 6.58
C LEU A 16 -10.76 -0.27 6.11
N TRP A 17 -10.50 -0.16 4.80
CA TRP A 17 -9.63 0.90 4.26
C TRP A 17 -10.30 2.27 4.23
N SER A 18 -11.63 2.35 4.10
CA SER A 18 -12.35 3.62 4.24
C SER A 18 -12.28 4.17 5.66
N LEU A 19 -12.42 3.30 6.67
CA LEU A 19 -12.23 3.65 8.06
C LEU A 19 -10.76 4.05 8.34
N ALA A 20 -9.80 3.36 7.72
CA ALA A 20 -8.39 3.75 7.78
C ALA A 20 -8.20 5.22 7.36
N LEU A 21 -8.79 5.60 6.22
CA LEU A 21 -8.70 6.95 5.69
C LEU A 21 -9.33 7.99 6.64
N ILE A 22 -10.50 7.70 7.20
CA ILE A 22 -11.15 8.57 8.19
C ILE A 22 -10.25 8.74 9.41
N LEU A 23 -9.68 7.65 9.95
CA LEU A 23 -8.78 7.72 11.10
C LEU A 23 -7.52 8.53 10.78
N VAL A 24 -6.91 8.36 9.61
CA VAL A 24 -5.76 9.18 9.19
C VAL A 24 -6.11 10.67 9.20
N THR A 25 -7.32 11.05 8.76
CA THR A 25 -7.76 12.47 8.76
C THR A 25 -8.03 13.03 10.16
N ILE A 26 -8.42 12.19 11.12
CA ILE A 26 -8.65 12.60 12.52
C ILE A 26 -7.31 12.80 13.24
N TRP A 27 -6.32 11.94 12.96
CA TRP A 27 -5.02 11.93 13.65
C TRP A 27 -3.92 12.64 12.83
N THR A 28 -4.28 13.69 12.11
CA THR A 28 -3.38 14.44 11.19
C THR A 28 -2.23 15.13 11.91
N SER A 29 -2.44 15.60 13.14
CA SER A 29 -1.49 16.43 13.89
C SER A 29 -0.59 15.64 14.84
N ALA A 30 -1.00 14.42 15.23
CA ALA A 30 -0.25 13.58 16.16
C ALA A 30 -0.33 12.13 15.70
N ARG A 31 0.85 11.57 15.34
CA ARG A 31 0.99 10.14 15.07
C ARG A 31 0.43 9.36 16.25
N SER A 32 -0.57 8.52 16.00
CA SER A 32 -1.27 7.77 17.04
C SER A 32 -0.90 6.29 16.98
N ASP A 33 -0.49 5.72 18.12
CA ASP A 33 -0.21 4.28 18.24
C ASP A 33 -1.39 3.42 17.79
N LYS A 34 -2.61 3.90 18.07
CA LYS A 34 -3.85 3.22 17.69
C LYS A 34 -4.04 3.20 16.18
N LEU A 35 -3.66 4.28 15.48
CA LEU A 35 -3.73 4.36 14.03
C LEU A 35 -2.71 3.41 13.40
N ASP A 36 -1.46 3.42 13.87
CA ASP A 36 -0.42 2.51 13.37
C ASP A 36 -0.86 1.04 13.54
N LEU A 37 -1.34 0.67 14.73
CA LEU A 37 -1.81 -0.68 15.00
C LEU A 37 -2.99 -1.05 14.09
N TYR A 38 -3.94 -0.13 13.88
CA TYR A 38 -5.06 -0.33 12.96
C TYR A 38 -4.56 -0.60 11.53
N ILE A 39 -3.60 0.19 11.04
CA ILE A 39 -3.02 -0.01 9.70
C ILE A 39 -2.25 -1.33 9.62
N CYS A 40 -1.50 -1.72 10.65
CA CYS A 40 -0.82 -3.02 10.71
C CYS A 40 -1.81 -4.18 10.60
N MET A 41 -2.91 -4.13 11.37
CA MET A 41 -3.96 -5.14 11.31
C MET A 41 -4.62 -5.15 9.93
N ALA A 42 -4.99 -3.98 9.40
CA ALA A 42 -5.59 -3.83 8.08
C ALA A 42 -4.70 -4.43 6.97
N GLN A 43 -3.41 -4.11 6.98
CA GLN A 43 -2.43 -4.64 6.04
C GLN A 43 -2.27 -6.16 6.18
N SER A 44 -2.32 -6.69 7.41
CA SER A 44 -2.20 -8.13 7.69
C SER A 44 -3.39 -8.92 7.14
N THR A 45 -4.60 -8.33 7.12
CA THR A 45 -5.76 -9.00 6.49
C THR A 45 -5.56 -9.25 5.00
N MET A 46 -4.71 -8.47 4.32
CA MET A 46 -4.40 -8.65 2.90
C MET A 46 -3.62 -9.92 2.61
N ILE A 47 -3.05 -10.61 3.61
CA ILE A 47 -2.45 -11.95 3.41
C ILE A 47 -3.49 -12.91 2.80
N LEU A 48 -4.78 -12.71 3.07
CA LEU A 48 -5.85 -13.46 2.43
C LEU A 48 -5.90 -13.26 0.91
N ASP A 49 -5.48 -12.11 0.36
CA ASP A 49 -5.37 -11.92 -1.09
C ASP A 49 -4.32 -12.87 -1.69
N ILE A 50 -3.20 -13.10 -0.97
CA ILE A 50 -2.17 -14.06 -1.39
C ILE A 50 -2.77 -15.46 -1.42
N VAL A 51 -3.50 -15.83 -0.37
CA VAL A 51 -4.20 -17.13 -0.28
C VAL A 51 -5.22 -17.27 -1.41
N HIS A 52 -6.01 -16.24 -1.71
CA HIS A 52 -7.00 -16.28 -2.78
C HIS A 52 -6.36 -16.48 -4.15
N VAL A 53 -5.21 -15.83 -4.43
CA VAL A 53 -4.48 -16.05 -5.68
C VAL A 53 -3.84 -17.45 -5.71
N ALA A 54 -3.27 -17.91 -4.59
CA ALA A 54 -2.64 -19.23 -4.49
C ALA A 54 -3.65 -20.37 -4.71
N LEU A 55 -4.87 -20.22 -4.20
CA LEU A 55 -5.98 -21.17 -4.39
C LEU A 55 -6.69 -21.00 -5.74
N GLY A 56 -6.27 -20.05 -6.58
CA GLY A 56 -6.90 -19.77 -7.88
C GLY A 56 -8.30 -19.15 -7.79
N LEU A 57 -8.70 -18.59 -6.64
CA LEU A 57 -9.98 -17.91 -6.44
C LEU A 57 -10.03 -16.56 -7.18
N THR A 58 -8.88 -15.89 -7.32
CA THR A 58 -8.75 -14.61 -8.00
C THR A 58 -7.72 -14.68 -9.12
N ARG A 59 -7.92 -13.88 -10.17
CA ARG A 59 -7.00 -13.79 -11.31
C ARG A 59 -5.89 -12.80 -10.96
N GLY A 60 -4.69 -13.31 -10.71
CA GLY A 60 -3.50 -12.51 -10.41
C GLY A 60 -2.24 -13.37 -10.45
N GLY A 61 -1.08 -12.73 -10.60
CA GLY A 61 0.19 -13.43 -10.47
C GLY A 61 0.52 -13.65 -8.99
N LEU A 62 0.71 -14.89 -8.56
CA LEU A 62 1.02 -15.22 -7.16
C LEU A 62 2.25 -14.45 -6.66
N LEU A 63 3.34 -14.46 -7.44
CA LEU A 63 4.58 -13.76 -7.10
C LEU A 63 4.36 -12.25 -6.96
N THR A 64 3.64 -11.63 -7.91
CA THR A 64 3.41 -10.18 -7.89
C THR A 64 2.53 -9.73 -6.73
N THR A 65 1.47 -10.49 -6.42
CA THR A 65 0.58 -10.20 -5.29
C THR A 65 1.32 -10.38 -3.96
N THR A 66 2.12 -11.44 -3.86
CA THR A 66 2.94 -11.73 -2.67
C THR A 66 3.94 -10.61 -2.42
N LEU A 67 4.72 -10.23 -3.44
CA LEU A 67 5.71 -9.16 -3.30
C LEU A 67 5.08 -7.82 -2.93
N GLN A 68 3.93 -7.45 -3.53
CA GLN A 68 3.23 -6.20 -3.19
C GLN A 68 2.73 -6.15 -1.74
N ILE A 69 2.25 -7.27 -1.22
CA ILE A 69 1.65 -7.32 0.13
C ILE A 69 2.74 -7.47 1.18
N LEU A 70 3.72 -8.35 0.95
CA LEU A 70 4.84 -8.55 1.86
C LEU A 70 5.71 -7.29 1.96
N SER A 71 5.96 -6.56 0.86
CA SER A 71 6.74 -5.33 0.92
C SER A 71 6.10 -4.30 1.87
N ARG A 72 4.78 -4.11 1.77
CA ARG A 72 4.04 -3.20 2.65
C ARG A 72 3.92 -3.71 4.08
N LEU A 73 3.83 -5.04 4.27
CA LEU A 73 3.88 -5.64 5.60
C LEU A 73 5.20 -5.36 6.31
N VAL A 74 6.32 -5.45 5.57
CA VAL A 74 7.64 -5.11 6.12
C VAL A 74 7.68 -3.63 6.55
N VAL A 75 7.12 -2.73 5.72
CA VAL A 75 7.05 -1.31 6.07
C VAL A 75 6.25 -1.07 7.35
N VAL A 76 5.04 -1.62 7.49
CA VAL A 76 4.20 -1.34 8.67
C VAL A 76 4.68 -2.03 9.96
N TRP A 77 5.18 -3.25 9.86
CA TRP A 77 5.59 -4.01 11.05
C TRP A 77 6.99 -3.64 11.54
N PHE A 78 7.89 -3.26 10.63
CA PHE A 78 9.28 -2.93 10.98
C PHE A 78 9.56 -1.43 10.85
N ALA A 79 9.49 -0.88 9.63
CA ALA A 79 9.92 0.51 9.41
C ALA A 79 9.07 1.53 10.19
N VAL A 80 7.74 1.39 10.17
CA VAL A 80 6.84 2.22 10.97
C VAL A 80 7.14 2.02 12.46
N HIS A 81 7.25 0.79 12.95
CA HIS A 81 7.56 0.54 14.36
C HIS A 81 8.88 1.20 14.80
N ASP A 82 9.96 0.95 14.09
CA ASP A 82 11.30 1.41 14.49
C ASP A 82 11.44 2.92 14.36
N SER A 83 10.89 3.51 13.28
CA SER A 83 10.92 4.97 13.07
C SER A 83 10.27 5.77 14.21
N ARG A 84 9.50 5.15 15.12
CA ARG A 84 8.93 5.83 16.30
C ARG A 84 9.99 6.55 17.12
N ALA A 85 11.12 5.89 17.37
CA ALA A 85 12.19 6.44 18.21
C ALA A 85 12.79 7.74 17.63
N THR A 86 12.72 7.93 16.32
CA THR A 86 13.29 9.09 15.62
C THR A 86 12.25 10.06 15.09
N ALA A 87 11.03 9.61 14.78
CA ALA A 87 10.03 10.41 14.08
C ALA A 87 9.56 11.63 14.88
N GLU A 88 9.52 11.54 16.21
CA GLU A 88 9.14 12.67 17.07
C GLU A 88 10.12 13.85 16.98
N SER A 89 11.38 13.58 16.63
CA SER A 89 12.39 14.62 16.44
C SER A 89 12.24 15.37 15.10
N TYR A 90 11.40 14.88 14.19
CA TYR A 90 11.28 15.40 12.83
C TYR A 90 9.81 15.77 12.50
N PRO A 91 9.45 17.07 12.52
CA PRO A 91 8.07 17.50 12.24
C PRO A 91 7.55 17.08 10.85
N TRP A 92 8.45 16.91 9.87
CA TRP A 92 8.10 16.47 8.53
C TRP A 92 7.66 14.99 8.48
N ALA A 93 8.04 14.16 9.47
CA ALA A 93 7.71 12.74 9.50
C ALA A 93 6.19 12.51 9.58
N SER A 94 5.46 13.35 10.31
CA SER A 94 3.98 13.29 10.39
C SER A 94 3.33 13.42 9.02
N TRP A 95 3.86 14.30 8.15
CA TRP A 95 3.37 14.44 6.78
C TRP A 95 3.68 13.19 5.94
N CYS A 96 4.84 12.56 6.13
CA CYS A 96 5.19 11.31 5.46
C CYS A 96 4.20 10.19 5.82
N PHE A 97 3.87 10.00 7.11
CA PHE A 97 2.86 9.01 7.53
C PHE A 97 1.49 9.30 6.94
N LEU A 98 1.05 10.56 6.99
CA LEU A 98 -0.25 10.97 6.45
C LEU A 98 -0.35 10.67 4.95
N LEU A 99 0.66 11.06 4.16
CA LEU A 99 0.68 10.86 2.72
C LEU A 99 0.78 9.38 2.35
N MET A 100 1.59 8.61 3.09
CA MET A 100 1.71 7.16 2.91
C MET A 100 0.39 6.45 3.17
N TYR A 101 -0.17 6.59 4.38
CA TYR A 101 -1.40 5.89 4.77
C TYR A 101 -2.61 6.34 3.94
N SER A 102 -2.71 7.62 3.60
CA SER A 102 -3.78 8.10 2.71
C SER A 102 -3.65 7.51 1.32
N SER A 103 -2.44 7.51 0.74
CA SER A 103 -2.21 6.95 -0.60
C SER A 103 -2.54 5.47 -0.67
N TRP A 104 -2.14 4.73 0.36
CA TRP A 104 -2.46 3.33 0.54
C TRP A 104 -3.97 3.11 0.65
N ALA A 105 -4.65 3.83 1.55
CA ALA A 105 -6.09 3.69 1.73
C ALA A 105 -6.86 3.98 0.43
N PHE A 106 -6.53 5.06 -0.28
CA PHE A 106 -7.14 5.35 -1.58
C PHE A 106 -6.90 4.23 -2.60
N ALA A 107 -5.66 3.74 -2.72
CA ALA A 107 -5.33 2.66 -3.65
C ALA A 107 -6.15 1.40 -3.38
N GLU A 108 -6.32 1.05 -2.10
CA GLU A 108 -7.09 -0.12 -1.68
C GLU A 108 -8.59 0.05 -1.87
N ILE A 109 -9.16 1.18 -1.48
CA ILE A 109 -10.59 1.49 -1.69
C ILE A 109 -10.93 1.36 -3.18
N ILE A 110 -10.10 1.94 -4.07
CA ILE A 110 -10.29 1.86 -5.52
C ILE A 110 -10.21 0.40 -6.00
N ARG A 111 -9.23 -0.36 -5.51
CA ARG A 111 -9.00 -1.76 -5.90
C ARG A 111 -10.17 -2.66 -5.52
N TYR A 112 -10.59 -2.64 -4.26
CA TYR A 112 -11.67 -3.48 -3.78
C TYR A 112 -13.03 -3.05 -4.34
N SER A 113 -13.28 -1.75 -4.49
CA SER A 113 -14.47 -1.23 -5.18
C SER A 113 -14.55 -1.71 -6.63
N TYR A 114 -13.41 -1.75 -7.34
CA TYR A 114 -13.35 -2.28 -8.70
C TYR A 114 -13.64 -3.80 -8.73
N TYR A 115 -13.12 -4.57 -7.77
CA TYR A 115 -13.38 -6.01 -7.67
C TYR A 115 -14.83 -6.35 -7.34
N LEU A 116 -15.53 -5.51 -6.57
CA LEU A 116 -16.97 -5.65 -6.32
C LEU A 116 -17.81 -5.50 -7.59
N LYS A 117 -17.40 -4.62 -8.49
CA LYS A 117 -18.12 -4.33 -9.74
C LYS A 117 -17.46 -4.96 -10.96
N LYS A 118 -16.64 -6.01 -10.79
CA LYS A 118 -15.76 -6.55 -11.84
C LYS A 118 -16.50 -6.96 -13.12
N ASP A 119 -17.77 -7.38 -13.01
CA ASP A 119 -18.54 -7.88 -14.15
C ASP A 119 -19.02 -6.74 -15.06
N LYS A 120 -19.36 -5.58 -14.47
CA LYS A 120 -19.76 -4.35 -15.19
C LYS A 120 -19.27 -3.11 -14.43
N PRO A 121 -17.95 -2.83 -14.43
CA PRO A 121 -17.42 -1.70 -13.67
C PRO A 121 -17.78 -0.41 -14.39
N PRO A 122 -18.25 0.63 -13.68
CA PRO A 122 -18.52 1.92 -14.31
C PRO A 122 -17.21 2.51 -14.85
N GLN A 123 -17.29 3.22 -15.98
CA GLN A 123 -16.11 3.67 -16.73
C GLN A 123 -15.18 4.55 -15.89
N TRP A 124 -15.73 5.41 -15.02
CA TRP A 124 -14.95 6.23 -14.10
C TRP A 124 -14.13 5.39 -13.11
N LEU A 125 -14.69 4.29 -12.59
CA LEU A 125 -14.01 3.43 -11.62
C LEU A 125 -12.92 2.59 -12.30
N LYS A 126 -13.19 2.11 -13.53
CA LYS A 126 -12.17 1.49 -14.38
C LYS A 126 -11.04 2.48 -14.66
N TRP A 127 -11.35 3.71 -15.05
CA TRP A 127 -10.35 4.74 -15.30
C TRP A 127 -9.49 5.02 -14.06
N LEU A 128 -10.14 5.16 -12.90
CA LEU A 128 -9.48 5.42 -11.63
C LEU A 128 -8.55 4.26 -11.24
N ARG A 129 -9.00 3.02 -11.36
CA ARG A 129 -8.19 1.80 -11.09
C ARG A 129 -6.89 1.78 -11.88
N TYR A 130 -6.91 2.23 -13.12
CA TYR A 130 -5.73 2.20 -14.01
C TYR A 130 -5.00 3.54 -14.12
N SER A 131 -5.49 4.63 -13.52
CA SER A 131 -4.87 5.96 -13.64
C SER A 131 -4.43 6.56 -12.31
N ALA A 132 -5.04 6.18 -11.19
CA ALA A 132 -4.74 6.74 -9.87
C ALA A 132 -3.28 6.55 -9.45
N PHE A 133 -2.59 5.54 -9.98
CA PHE A 133 -1.18 5.28 -9.66
C PHE A 133 -0.25 6.44 -10.06
N HIS A 134 -0.61 7.29 -11.04
CA HIS A 134 0.23 8.44 -11.41
C HIS A 134 0.44 9.41 -10.25
N LEU A 135 -0.54 9.52 -9.35
CA LEU A 135 -0.46 10.35 -8.15
C LEU A 135 -0.14 9.53 -6.91
N LEU A 136 -0.94 8.49 -6.65
CA LEU A 136 -0.86 7.74 -5.39
C LEU A 136 0.46 6.99 -5.22
N TYR A 137 1.07 6.51 -6.32
CA TYR A 137 2.31 5.74 -6.21
C TYR A 137 3.53 6.61 -5.91
N PRO A 138 3.81 7.73 -6.62
CA PRO A 138 4.88 8.65 -6.22
C PRO A 138 4.67 9.24 -4.83
N VAL A 139 3.46 9.65 -4.48
CA VAL A 139 3.16 10.23 -3.16
C VAL A 139 3.34 9.19 -2.06
N GLY A 140 2.77 8.00 -2.21
CA GLY A 140 2.91 6.94 -1.21
C GLY A 140 4.37 6.51 -1.01
N VAL A 141 5.11 6.30 -2.10
CA VAL A 141 6.46 5.75 -2.04
C VAL A 141 7.52 6.82 -1.75
N LEU A 142 7.60 7.88 -2.56
CA LEU A 142 8.71 8.83 -2.50
C LEU A 142 8.59 9.78 -1.31
N THR A 143 7.37 10.23 -1.01
CA THR A 143 7.13 11.16 0.10
C THR A 143 6.75 10.46 1.41
N GLY A 144 6.37 9.18 1.34
CA GLY A 144 5.90 8.39 2.47
C GLY A 144 6.90 7.30 2.87
N GLU A 145 6.88 6.17 2.18
CA GLU A 145 7.64 4.97 2.54
C GLU A 145 9.14 5.21 2.66
N VAL A 146 9.76 5.87 1.66
CA VAL A 146 11.21 6.07 1.61
C VAL A 146 11.73 6.87 2.82
N PRO A 147 11.16 8.05 3.16
CA PRO A 147 11.55 8.77 4.37
C PRO A 147 11.34 7.97 5.67
N ILE A 148 10.24 7.20 5.79
CA ILE A 148 9.98 6.41 6.99
C ILE A 148 10.98 5.26 7.15
N ILE A 149 11.32 4.56 6.06
CA ILE A 149 12.36 3.52 6.06
C ILE A 149 13.72 4.14 6.37
N TYR A 150 14.00 5.34 5.88
CA TYR A 150 15.22 6.06 6.22
C TYR A 150 15.28 6.39 7.72
N LEU A 151 14.20 6.88 8.33
CA LEU A 151 14.14 7.11 9.77
C LEU A 151 14.33 5.81 10.57
N ALA A 152 13.68 4.71 10.17
CA ALA A 152 13.87 3.40 10.78
C ALA A 152 15.31 2.90 10.68
N ARG A 153 16.03 3.24 9.60
CA ARG A 153 17.45 2.93 9.47
C ARG A 153 18.31 3.72 10.46
N THR A 154 17.95 4.97 10.77
CA THR A 154 18.73 5.83 11.67
C THR A 154 18.65 5.45 13.14
N THR A 155 17.74 4.56 13.53
CA THR A 155 17.68 4.02 14.90
C THR A 155 18.69 2.91 15.16
N HIS A 156 19.33 2.41 14.11
CA HIS A 156 20.28 1.30 14.19
C HIS A 156 21.70 1.77 13.89
N GLU A 157 22.67 1.20 14.59
CA GLU A 157 24.09 1.50 14.38
C GLU A 157 24.54 1.11 12.97
N PRO A 158 25.47 1.86 12.36
CA PRO A 158 26.03 1.51 11.06
C PRO A 158 26.56 0.07 11.05
N TYR A 159 26.27 -0.65 9.95
CA TYR A 159 26.68 -2.05 9.72
C TYR A 159 25.96 -3.11 10.57
N ASP A 160 25.00 -2.74 11.43
CA ASP A 160 24.08 -3.72 12.02
C ASP A 160 23.19 -4.38 10.93
N ILE A 161 22.67 -5.58 11.22
CA ILE A 161 21.83 -6.36 10.30
C ILE A 161 20.57 -5.59 9.89
N TYR A 162 19.94 -4.88 10.83
CA TYR A 162 18.76 -4.06 10.56
C TYR A 162 19.12 -2.81 9.75
N TRP A 163 20.23 -2.15 10.06
CA TRP A 163 20.75 -1.04 9.26
C TRP A 163 21.03 -1.46 7.82
N LEU A 164 21.66 -2.63 7.62
CA LEU A 164 21.95 -3.18 6.30
C LEU A 164 20.66 -3.57 5.58
N GLY A 165 19.72 -4.21 6.28
CA GLY A 165 18.40 -4.57 5.74
C GLY A 165 17.64 -3.36 5.20
N TYR A 166 17.50 -2.30 6.01
CA TYR A 166 16.86 -1.07 5.56
C TYR A 166 17.63 -0.38 4.42
N SER A 167 18.96 -0.43 4.43
CA SER A 167 19.79 0.09 3.33
C SER A 167 19.51 -0.64 2.01
N ILE A 168 19.42 -1.97 2.04
CA ILE A 168 19.09 -2.79 0.87
C ILE A 168 17.69 -2.46 0.36
N VAL A 169 16.71 -2.32 1.27
CA VAL A 169 15.34 -1.94 0.90
C VAL A 169 15.35 -0.57 0.22
N LEU A 170 15.98 0.45 0.80
CA LEU A 170 16.07 1.79 0.19
C LEU A 170 16.75 1.75 -1.19
N LEU A 171 17.85 1.00 -1.33
CA LEU A 171 18.54 0.83 -2.60
C LEU A 171 17.66 0.13 -3.64
N SER A 172 16.85 -0.84 -3.23
CA SER A 172 15.94 -1.56 -4.13
C SER A 172 14.84 -0.68 -4.73
N TYR A 173 14.46 0.41 -4.05
CA TYR A 173 13.46 1.35 -4.56
C TYR A 173 13.98 2.18 -5.75
N VAL A 174 15.31 2.38 -5.87
CA VAL A 174 15.92 3.12 -6.98
C VAL A 174 15.64 2.46 -8.35
N PRO A 175 15.95 1.15 -8.57
CA PRO A 175 15.53 0.46 -9.78
C PRO A 175 14.05 0.01 -9.73
N GLY A 176 13.54 -0.36 -8.55
CA GLY A 176 12.21 -0.93 -8.39
C GLY A 176 11.08 0.04 -8.77
N PHE A 177 11.18 1.30 -8.34
CA PHE A 177 10.18 2.33 -8.60
C PHE A 177 9.94 2.57 -10.09
N PRO A 178 10.94 2.91 -10.94
CA PRO A 178 10.70 3.17 -12.36
C PRO A 178 10.23 1.93 -13.11
N ILE A 179 10.75 0.74 -12.77
CA ILE A 179 10.34 -0.52 -13.42
C ILE A 179 8.85 -0.80 -13.19
N LEU A 180 8.41 -0.72 -11.93
CA LEU A 180 7.01 -0.96 -11.58
C LEU A 180 6.08 0.14 -12.11
N PHE A 181 6.52 1.40 -12.07
CA PHE A 181 5.76 2.52 -12.63
C PHE A 181 5.53 2.34 -14.14
N LEU A 182 6.58 2.05 -14.90
CA LEU A 182 6.47 1.80 -16.35
C LEU A 182 5.61 0.57 -16.66
N HIS A 183 5.67 -0.46 -15.82
CA HIS A 183 4.78 -1.61 -15.94
C HIS A 183 3.30 -1.21 -15.78
N MET A 184 2.97 -0.38 -14.79
CA MET A 184 1.60 0.13 -14.61
C MET A 184 1.14 1.02 -15.77
N VAL A 185 2.03 1.84 -16.35
CA VAL A 185 1.73 2.61 -17.58
C VAL A 185 1.37 1.68 -18.73
N ARG A 186 2.11 0.57 -18.91
CA ARG A 186 1.79 -0.44 -19.94
C ARG A 186 0.45 -1.13 -19.66
N GLN A 187 0.17 -1.48 -18.40
CA GLN A 187 -1.11 -2.06 -17.99
C GLN A 187 -2.28 -1.13 -18.30
N ARG A 188 -2.15 0.16 -17.99
CA ARG A 188 -3.16 1.18 -18.32
C ARG A 188 -3.46 1.23 -19.80
N ARG A 189 -2.42 1.30 -20.65
CA ARG A 189 -2.60 1.34 -22.11
C ARG A 189 -3.40 0.15 -22.60
N ARG A 190 -3.08 -1.06 -22.13
CA ARG A 190 -3.81 -2.29 -22.49
C ARG A 190 -5.27 -2.27 -21.99
N ALA A 191 -5.50 -1.84 -20.76
CA ALA A 191 -6.83 -1.87 -20.15
C ALA A 191 -7.80 -0.82 -20.73
N LEU A 192 -7.28 0.32 -21.18
CA LEU A 192 -8.08 1.45 -21.68
C LEU A 192 -8.15 1.53 -23.21
N ALA A 193 -7.31 0.81 -23.95
CA ALA A 193 -7.33 0.79 -25.42
C ALA A 193 -8.62 0.18 -26.04
N VAL A 194 -9.44 -0.52 -25.25
CA VAL A 194 -10.66 -1.20 -25.74
C VAL A 194 -11.88 -0.26 -25.86
N ASN A 195 -11.70 1.05 -25.66
CA ASN A 195 -12.78 2.04 -25.74
C ASN A 195 -12.59 3.06 -26.88
N GLN A 196 -11.92 2.69 -27.97
CA GLN A 196 -11.88 3.46 -29.21
C GLN A 196 -12.35 2.61 -30.37
#